data_AF-A0A317VCC9-F1
#
_entry.id   AF-A0A317VCC9-F1
#
_cell.length_a   1.000
_cell.length_b   1.000
_cell.length_c   1.000
_cell.angle_alpha   90.00
_cell.angle_beta   90.00
_cell.angle_gamma   90.00
#
_symmetry.space_group_name_H-M   'P 1'
#
loop_
_entity.id
_entity.type
_entity.pdbx_description
1 polymer ?
#
loop_
_entity_poly.entity_id
_entity_poly.type
_entity_poly.pdbx_seq_one_letter_code
_entity_poly.pdbx_strand_id
1 'polypeptide(L)'
;MTVYRDSKEEVVLVCKVKAFAYAMLEYAAPYRDTGSNRALETAFSMASTCIDNGCLDLSQRIIETAAVRLDKLEKSECDIECSKLQQYTTEYYMIRVYLAWLQGRLDIAEHLFSQIPVSDDGRGQGRVMDICYKIGNCALSRKQYDVSVKWLGRALRACELIGHMDQLPVLSIKDKELRILHTSVRAGLRLDTKDPNGFLAKALDGLKIHYGGMFPVQVIQLELLGKEELDESIFSQVLQSTIASPEFKDSHLTM
;
A
#
# COMPACT_ATOMS: atom_id res chain seq x y z
N MET A 1 -12.26 29.70 5.08
CA MET A 1 -10.90 29.41 4.53
C MET A 1 -9.80 29.45 5.59
N THR A 2 -10.04 30.01 6.78
CA THR A 2 -9.09 30.07 7.91
C THR A 2 -9.01 28.76 8.71
N VAL A 3 -10.14 28.09 8.94
CA VAL A 3 -10.22 26.84 9.73
C VAL A 3 -9.40 25.68 9.14
N TYR A 4 -9.33 25.55 7.80
CA TYR A 4 -8.58 24.48 7.12
C TYR A 4 -7.06 24.72 7.12
N ARG A 5 -6.64 25.97 7.28
CA ARG A 5 -5.22 26.34 7.34
C ARG A 5 -4.64 26.07 8.72
N ASP A 6 -5.44 26.35 9.75
CA ASP A 6 -5.09 26.11 11.16
C ASP A 6 -4.88 24.62 11.45
N SER A 7 -5.76 23.75 10.92
CA SER A 7 -5.63 22.30 11.09
C SER A 7 -4.40 21.70 10.41
N LYS A 8 -3.99 22.22 9.25
CA LYS A 8 -2.78 21.74 8.55
C LYS A 8 -1.51 22.19 9.27
N GLU A 9 -1.48 23.41 9.79
CA GLU A 9 -0.36 23.93 10.58
C GLU A 9 -0.20 23.16 11.91
N GLU A 10 -1.32 22.81 12.55
CA GLU A 10 -1.34 21.96 13.75
C GLU A 10 -0.80 20.54 13.47
N VAL A 11 -1.22 19.91 12.37
CA VAL A 11 -0.72 18.59 11.95
C VAL A 11 0.80 18.62 11.70
N VAL A 12 1.29 19.66 11.01
CA VAL A 12 2.74 19.83 10.78
C VAL A 12 3.49 20.04 12.09
N LEU A 13 2.92 20.80 13.04
CA LEU A 13 3.50 21.00 14.36
C LEU A 13 3.61 19.67 15.12
N VAL A 14 2.55 18.86 15.12
CA VAL A 14 2.55 17.52 15.73
C VAL A 14 3.63 16.63 15.11
N CYS A 15 3.78 16.63 13.78
CA CYS A 15 4.85 15.89 13.11
C CYS A 15 6.24 16.36 13.55
N LYS A 16 6.47 17.67 13.68
CA LYS A 16 7.74 18.23 14.16
C LYS A 16 8.04 17.82 15.60
N VAL A 17 7.04 17.91 16.50
CA VAL A 17 7.20 17.51 17.91
C VAL A 17 7.54 16.03 18.01
N LYS A 18 6.82 15.17 17.27
CA LYS A 18 7.10 13.74 17.25
C LYS A 18 8.47 13.42 16.64
N ALA A 19 8.87 14.12 15.57
CA ALA A 19 10.21 13.96 14.98
C ALA A 19 11.32 14.40 15.94
N PHE A 20 11.10 15.46 16.72
CA PHE A 20 12.02 15.89 17.77
C PHE A 20 12.13 14.86 18.91
N ALA A 21 10.99 14.34 19.38
CA ALA A 21 10.97 13.26 20.37
C ALA A 21 11.69 12.00 19.85
N TYR A 22 11.48 11.63 18.58
CA TYR A 22 12.24 10.57 17.94
C TYR A 22 13.74 10.86 17.93
N ALA A 23 14.18 12.06 17.55
CA ALA A 23 15.59 12.43 17.54
C ALA A 23 16.25 12.30 18.92
N MET A 24 15.52 12.65 20.00
CA MET A 24 16.00 12.44 21.37
C MET A 24 16.14 10.95 21.73
N LEU A 25 15.13 10.15 21.40
CA LEU A 25 15.16 8.70 21.61
C LEU A 25 16.29 8.05 20.82
N GLU A 26 16.45 8.47 19.58
CA GLU A 26 17.47 8.01 18.66
C GLU A 26 18.89 8.28 19.16
N TYR A 27 19.11 9.46 19.74
CA TYR A 27 20.39 9.80 20.37
C TYR A 27 20.68 8.96 21.62
N ALA A 28 19.65 8.63 22.39
CA ALA A 28 19.79 7.83 23.61
C ALA A 28 19.80 6.31 23.36
N ALA A 29 19.28 5.85 22.22
CA ALA A 29 19.07 4.44 21.95
C ALA A 29 20.40 3.71 21.66
N PRO A 30 20.63 2.55 22.30
CA PRO A 30 21.83 1.76 22.04
C PRO A 30 21.85 1.29 20.58
N TYR A 31 23.05 1.13 20.03
CA TYR A 31 23.24 0.62 18.66
C TYR A 31 23.18 -0.91 18.57
N ARG A 32 23.04 -1.60 19.71
CA ARG A 32 22.96 -3.07 19.82
C ARG A 32 21.66 -3.48 20.49
N ASP A 33 21.31 -4.75 20.31
CA ASP A 33 20.23 -5.43 21.01
C ASP A 33 18.81 -4.89 20.71
N THR A 34 17.86 -5.25 21.58
CA THR A 34 16.43 -4.89 21.48
C THR A 34 16.18 -3.38 21.44
N GLY A 35 17.09 -2.57 21.99
CA GLY A 35 17.00 -1.11 21.92
C GLY A 35 17.21 -0.57 20.51
N SER A 36 18.09 -1.17 19.71
CA SER A 36 18.28 -0.80 18.30
C SER A 36 17.07 -1.15 17.45
N ASN A 37 16.49 -2.34 17.69
CA ASN A 37 15.25 -2.81 17.04
C ASN A 37 14.07 -1.86 17.29
N ARG A 38 13.85 -1.45 18.55
CA ARG A 38 12.79 -0.49 18.90
C ARG A 38 13.02 0.88 18.27
N ALA A 39 14.27 1.33 18.18
CA ALA A 39 14.60 2.60 17.52
C ALA A 39 14.26 2.55 16.02
N LEU A 40 14.57 1.43 15.34
CA LEU A 40 14.19 1.21 13.93
C LEU A 40 12.67 1.17 13.73
N GLU A 41 11.94 0.40 14.54
CA GLU A 41 10.46 0.36 14.48
C GLU A 41 9.84 1.74 14.69
N THR A 42 10.38 2.50 15.66
CA THR A 42 9.96 3.88 15.91
C THR A 42 10.26 4.78 14.71
N ALA A 43 11.44 4.64 14.10
CA ALA A 43 11.81 5.38 12.90
C ALA A 43 10.85 5.10 11.73
N PHE A 44 10.51 3.83 11.49
CA PHE A 44 9.58 3.43 10.43
C PHE A 44 8.17 3.98 10.64
N SER A 45 7.66 3.88 11.88
CA SER A 45 6.37 4.44 12.26
C SER A 45 6.35 5.97 12.08
N MET A 46 7.41 6.65 12.50
CA MET A 46 7.52 8.10 12.41
C MET A 46 7.69 8.60 10.98
N ALA A 47 8.52 7.94 10.18
CA ALA A 47 8.69 8.24 8.76
C ALA A 47 7.37 8.06 7.99
N SER A 48 6.63 6.99 8.28
CA SER A 48 5.30 6.73 7.69
C SER A 48 4.29 7.80 8.09
N THR A 49 4.25 8.16 9.38
CA THR A 49 3.39 9.25 9.88
C THR A 49 3.71 10.57 9.21
N CYS A 50 5.00 10.90 9.05
CA CYS A 50 5.40 12.13 8.35
C CYS A 50 4.98 12.11 6.88
N ILE A 51 5.10 10.97 6.20
CA ILE A 51 4.62 10.79 4.82
C ILE A 51 3.10 11.02 4.72
N ASP A 52 2.32 10.34 5.56
CA ASP A 52 0.86 10.41 5.52
C ASP A 52 0.35 11.84 5.80
N ASN A 53 1.14 12.66 6.51
CA ASN A 53 0.87 14.08 6.78
C ASN A 53 1.59 15.06 5.83
N GLY A 54 2.22 14.57 4.76
CA GLY A 54 2.89 15.39 3.74
C GLY A 54 4.21 16.05 4.18
N CYS A 55 4.75 15.70 5.34
CA CYS A 55 6.02 16.18 5.86
C CYS A 55 7.20 15.36 5.28
N LEU A 56 7.39 15.41 3.95
CA LEU A 56 8.34 14.55 3.23
C LEU A 56 9.79 14.77 3.66
N ASP A 57 10.20 16.01 3.92
CA ASP A 57 11.57 16.33 4.36
C ASP A 57 11.90 15.73 5.73
N LEU A 58 10.92 15.74 6.66
CA LEU A 58 11.09 15.11 7.97
C LEU A 58 11.18 13.59 7.83
N SER A 59 10.34 13.00 6.98
CA SER A 59 10.41 11.56 6.70
C SER A 59 11.76 11.15 6.11
N GLN A 60 12.28 11.95 5.16
CA GLN A 60 13.60 11.75 4.56
C GLN A 60 14.71 11.71 5.62
N ARG A 61 14.74 12.69 6.53
CA ARG A 61 15.76 12.74 7.60
C ARG A 61 15.65 11.56 8.56
N ILE A 62 14.43 11.15 8.89
CA ILE A 62 14.20 10.00 9.78
C ILE A 62 14.67 8.71 9.11
N ILE A 63 14.32 8.49 7.83
CA ILE A 63 14.68 7.26 7.13
C ILE A 63 16.18 7.18 6.83
N GLU A 64 16.86 8.31 6.62
CA GLU A 64 18.33 8.37 6.53
C GLU A 64 19.00 7.93 7.84
N THR A 65 18.43 8.31 8.98
CA THR A 65 18.94 7.88 10.29
C THR A 65 18.69 6.39 10.51
N ALA A 66 17.53 5.89 10.09
CA ALA A 66 17.21 4.45 10.10
C ALA A 66 18.19 3.63 9.23
N ALA A 67 18.64 4.18 8.09
CA ALA A 67 19.62 3.51 7.22
C ALA A 67 20.94 3.23 7.95
N VAL A 68 21.44 4.21 8.72
CA VAL A 68 22.68 4.06 9.51
C VAL A 68 22.53 2.98 10.57
N ARG A 69 21.35 2.87 11.20
CA ARG A 69 21.08 1.80 12.17
C ARG A 69 21.00 0.43 11.51
N LEU A 70 20.30 0.34 10.38
CA LEU A 70 20.15 -0.90 9.66
C LEU A 70 21.51 -1.44 9.19
N ASP A 71 22.37 -0.58 8.63
CA ASP A 71 23.75 -0.95 8.23
C ASP A 71 24.59 -1.47 9.42
N LYS A 72 24.47 -0.84 10.59
CA LYS A 72 25.14 -1.31 11.82
C LYS A 72 24.58 -2.64 12.31
N LEU A 73 23.27 -2.85 12.14
CA LEU A 73 22.58 -4.07 12.52
C LEU A 73 23.02 -5.24 11.63
N GLU A 74 23.08 -5.02 10.32
CA GLU A 74 23.57 -6.00 9.31
C GLU A 74 25.01 -6.43 9.57
N LYS A 75 25.87 -5.51 10.03
CA LYS A 75 27.29 -5.78 10.33
C LYS A 75 27.54 -6.37 11.72
N SER A 76 26.54 -6.40 12.59
CA SER A 76 26.71 -6.97 13.92
C SER A 76 26.68 -8.49 13.85
N GLU A 77 27.64 -9.18 14.49
CA GLU A 77 27.65 -10.64 14.70
C GLU A 77 26.56 -11.09 15.70
N CYS A 78 25.44 -10.35 15.74
CA CYS A 78 24.37 -10.60 16.67
C CYS A 78 23.49 -11.72 16.10
N ASP A 79 23.04 -12.62 16.99
CA ASP A 79 22.15 -13.76 16.73
C ASP A 79 20.72 -13.30 16.37
N ILE A 80 20.60 -12.27 15.54
CA ILE A 80 19.34 -11.76 15.03
C ILE A 80 18.82 -12.82 14.08
N GLU A 81 17.61 -13.30 14.36
CA GLU A 81 16.88 -14.13 13.41
C GLU A 81 16.92 -13.44 12.04
N CYS A 82 17.58 -14.07 11.07
CA CYS A 82 17.77 -13.55 9.70
C CYS A 82 16.45 -13.00 9.11
N SER A 83 15.33 -13.61 9.49
CA SER A 83 13.97 -13.22 9.17
C SER A 83 13.56 -11.82 9.66
N LYS A 84 14.01 -11.39 10.84
CA LYS A 84 13.70 -10.07 11.41
C LYS A 84 14.51 -8.95 10.75
N LEU A 85 15.76 -9.24 10.42
CA LEU A 85 16.59 -8.34 9.63
C LEU A 85 15.96 -8.12 8.24
N GLN A 86 15.56 -9.21 7.57
CA GLN A 86 14.87 -9.17 6.29
C GLN A 86 13.56 -8.36 6.34
N GLN A 87 12.78 -8.51 7.42
CA GLN A 87 11.59 -7.68 7.64
C GLN A 87 11.94 -6.19 7.72
N TYR A 88 12.92 -5.81 8.54
CA TYR A 88 13.32 -4.40 8.68
C TYR A 88 13.89 -3.82 7.38
N THR A 89 14.66 -4.59 6.64
CA THR A 89 15.17 -4.20 5.32
C THR A 89 14.01 -3.97 4.35
N THR A 90 13.00 -4.85 4.35
CA THR A 90 11.78 -4.69 3.54
C THR A 90 11.02 -3.43 3.93
N GLU A 91 10.80 -3.19 5.23
CA GLU A 91 10.09 -2.00 5.72
C GLU A 91 10.83 -0.70 5.36
N TYR A 92 12.14 -0.68 5.57
CA TYR A 92 13.01 0.44 5.20
C TYR A 92 12.90 0.79 3.72
N TYR A 93 13.09 -0.20 2.84
CA TYR A 93 13.05 0.03 1.40
C TYR A 93 11.64 0.44 0.94
N MET A 94 10.57 -0.19 1.44
CA MET A 94 9.21 0.19 1.05
C MET A 94 8.87 1.64 1.46
N ILE A 95 9.31 2.11 2.63
CA ILE A 95 9.13 3.52 3.02
C ILE A 95 9.88 4.45 2.06
N ARG A 96 11.13 4.11 1.69
CA ARG A 96 11.91 4.91 0.72
C ARG A 96 11.31 4.89 -0.68
N VAL A 97 10.77 3.75 -1.12
CA VAL A 97 10.02 3.61 -2.38
C VAL A 97 8.85 4.59 -2.39
N TYR A 98 8.05 4.61 -1.32
CA TYR A 98 6.90 5.50 -1.25
C TYR A 98 7.30 6.97 -1.21
N LEU A 99 8.34 7.31 -0.44
CA LEU A 99 8.87 8.66 -0.35
C LEU A 99 9.37 9.16 -1.71
N ALA A 100 10.17 8.35 -2.42
CA ALA A 100 10.67 8.67 -3.75
C ALA A 100 9.52 8.88 -4.76
N TRP A 101 8.47 8.04 -4.71
CA TRP A 101 7.27 8.22 -5.52
C TRP A 101 6.57 9.56 -5.24
N LEU A 102 6.37 9.91 -3.96
CA LEU A 102 5.73 11.17 -3.58
C LEU A 102 6.55 12.39 -3.95
N GLN A 103 7.88 12.27 -4.00
CA GLN A 103 8.81 13.28 -4.50
C GLN A 103 8.84 13.37 -6.05
N GLY A 104 8.06 12.55 -6.76
CA GLY A 104 7.99 12.53 -8.23
C GLY A 104 9.16 11.79 -8.90
N ARG A 105 9.92 10.99 -8.15
CA ARG A 105 11.08 10.23 -8.61
C ARG A 105 10.71 8.76 -8.80
N LEU A 106 9.88 8.47 -9.81
CA LEU A 106 9.43 7.10 -10.11
C LEU A 106 10.61 6.19 -10.47
N ASP A 107 11.62 6.72 -11.17
CA ASP A 107 12.89 6.03 -11.48
C ASP A 107 13.56 5.48 -10.22
N ILE A 108 13.68 6.32 -9.18
CA ILE A 108 14.27 5.95 -7.90
C ILE A 108 13.36 4.96 -7.17
N ALA A 109 12.05 5.18 -7.16
CA ALA A 109 11.11 4.27 -6.51
C ALA A 109 11.19 2.85 -7.09
N GLU A 110 11.32 2.72 -8.42
CA GLU A 110 11.50 1.43 -9.10
C GLU A 110 12.82 0.76 -8.74
N HIS A 111 13.92 1.51 -8.76
CA HIS A 111 15.24 1.00 -8.38
C HIS A 111 15.28 0.55 -6.92
N LEU A 112 14.70 1.31 -6.00
CA LEU A 112 14.63 0.94 -4.59
C LEU A 112 13.76 -0.30 -4.36
N PHE A 113 12.67 -0.43 -5.12
CA PHE A 113 11.83 -1.62 -5.02
C PHE A 113 12.59 -2.89 -5.45
N SER A 114 13.49 -2.80 -6.44
CA SER A 114 14.31 -3.95 -6.84
C SER A 114 15.38 -4.36 -5.81
N GLN A 115 15.63 -3.53 -4.78
CA GLN A 115 16.55 -3.86 -3.68
C GLN A 115 15.86 -4.63 -2.54
N ILE A 116 14.53 -4.79 -2.61
CA ILE A 116 13.79 -5.50 -1.56
C ILE A 116 14.12 -6.99 -1.64
N PRO A 117 14.55 -7.60 -0.53
CA PRO A 117 14.86 -9.02 -0.51
C PRO A 117 13.60 -9.86 -0.78
N VAL A 118 13.75 -10.92 -1.56
CA VAL A 118 12.65 -11.88 -1.78
C VAL A 118 12.43 -12.66 -0.48
N SER A 119 11.26 -12.46 0.13
CA SER A 119 10.87 -13.13 1.38
C SER A 119 9.81 -14.18 1.06
N ASP A 120 10.18 -15.45 1.18
CA ASP A 120 9.26 -16.59 1.04
C ASP A 120 8.46 -16.84 2.33
N ASP A 121 8.89 -16.26 3.45
CA ASP A 121 8.24 -16.42 4.77
C ASP A 121 7.08 -15.43 5.02
N GLY A 122 6.69 -14.66 4.01
CA GLY A 122 5.60 -13.69 4.08
C GLY A 122 5.87 -12.46 4.96
N ARG A 123 7.00 -12.40 5.68
CA ARG A 123 7.35 -11.24 6.52
C ARG A 123 7.60 -10.01 5.66
N GLY A 124 7.12 -8.86 6.12
CA GLY A 124 7.20 -7.61 5.37
C GLY A 124 6.23 -7.51 4.18
N GLN A 125 5.60 -8.61 3.72
CA GLN A 125 4.66 -8.56 2.59
C GLN A 125 3.44 -7.68 2.88
N GLY A 126 2.99 -7.60 4.14
CA GLY A 126 1.94 -6.66 4.53
C GLY A 126 2.30 -5.21 4.20
N ARG A 127 3.57 -4.83 4.44
CA ARG A 127 4.07 -3.49 4.10
C ARG A 127 4.20 -3.30 2.59
N VAL A 128 4.67 -4.32 1.88
CA VAL A 128 4.76 -4.32 0.41
C VAL A 128 3.37 -4.09 -0.20
N MET A 129 2.39 -4.88 0.22
CA MET A 129 0.99 -4.78 -0.20
C MET A 129 0.44 -3.38 0.04
N ASP A 130 0.54 -2.87 1.28
CA ASP A 130 -0.05 -1.58 1.66
C ASP A 130 0.55 -0.41 0.85
N ILE A 131 1.87 -0.34 0.72
CA ILE A 131 2.52 0.76 0.00
C ILE A 131 2.33 0.64 -1.51
N CYS A 132 2.39 -0.57 -2.08
CA CYS A 132 2.12 -0.77 -3.50
C CYS A 132 0.68 -0.37 -3.86
N TYR A 133 -0.29 -0.69 -2.99
CA TYR A 133 -1.66 -0.22 -3.14
C TYR A 133 -1.76 1.30 -3.06
N LYS A 134 -1.13 1.96 -2.06
CA LYS A 134 -1.11 3.43 -1.95
C LYS A 134 -0.56 4.07 -3.22
N ILE A 135 0.58 3.60 -3.73
CA ILE A 135 1.18 4.09 -4.98
C ILE A 135 0.24 3.88 -6.17
N GLY A 136 -0.27 2.66 -6.32
CA GLY A 136 -1.17 2.30 -7.42
C GLY A 136 -2.46 3.12 -7.45
N ASN A 137 -3.08 3.34 -6.29
CA ASN A 137 -4.27 4.17 -6.15
C ASN A 137 -3.99 5.65 -6.41
N CYS A 138 -2.85 6.19 -5.94
CA CYS A 138 -2.42 7.55 -6.27
C CYS A 138 -2.12 7.72 -7.76
N ALA A 139 -1.52 6.72 -8.41
CA ALA A 139 -1.27 6.73 -9.84
C ALA A 139 -2.59 6.72 -10.63
N LEU A 140 -3.59 5.96 -10.18
CA LEU A 140 -4.93 5.94 -10.77
C LEU A 140 -5.58 7.33 -10.72
N SER A 141 -5.56 8.00 -9.57
CA SER A 141 -6.14 9.35 -9.43
C SER A 141 -5.41 10.39 -10.26
N ARG A 142 -4.11 10.18 -10.54
CA ARG A 142 -3.28 10.99 -11.45
C ARG A 142 -3.41 10.59 -12.93
N LYS A 143 -4.28 9.63 -13.26
CA LYS A 143 -4.48 9.09 -14.63
C LYS A 143 -3.22 8.44 -15.22
N GLN A 144 -2.28 8.00 -14.39
CA GLN A 144 -1.09 7.25 -14.78
C GLN A 144 -1.41 5.77 -14.72
N TYR A 145 -2.24 5.31 -15.66
CA TYR A 145 -2.88 4.00 -15.59
C TYR A 145 -1.88 2.83 -15.71
N ASP A 146 -0.85 2.97 -16.52
CA ASP A 146 0.25 2.02 -16.68
C ASP A 146 1.02 1.81 -15.37
N VAL A 147 1.36 2.91 -14.70
CA VAL A 147 2.00 2.90 -13.37
C VAL A 147 1.05 2.29 -12.36
N SER A 148 -0.23 2.68 -12.38
CA SER A 148 -1.25 2.17 -11.47
C SER A 148 -1.36 0.65 -11.54
N VAL A 149 -1.57 0.09 -12.74
CA VAL A 149 -1.66 -1.37 -12.94
C VAL A 149 -0.40 -2.09 -12.47
N LYS A 150 0.78 -1.55 -12.78
CA LYS A 150 2.05 -2.15 -12.38
C LYS A 150 2.19 -2.27 -10.85
N TRP A 151 1.90 -1.19 -10.12
CA TRP A 151 2.00 -1.19 -8.66
C TRP A 151 0.87 -1.97 -7.99
N LEU A 152 -0.36 -1.94 -8.53
CA LEU A 152 -1.45 -2.76 -8.04
C LEU A 152 -1.18 -4.26 -8.23
N GLY A 153 -0.54 -4.65 -9.34
CA GLY A 153 -0.09 -6.03 -9.55
C GLY A 153 0.97 -6.48 -8.55
N ARG A 154 1.84 -5.56 -8.07
CA ARG A 154 2.76 -5.85 -6.95
C ARG A 154 1.99 -6.06 -5.64
N ALA A 155 0.98 -5.24 -5.39
CA ALA A 155 0.13 -5.37 -4.20
C ALA A 155 -0.64 -6.69 -4.17
N LEU A 156 -1.20 -7.12 -5.31
CA LEU A 156 -1.89 -8.42 -5.43
C LEU A 156 -0.95 -9.59 -5.16
N ARG A 157 0.26 -9.60 -5.73
CA ARG A 157 1.24 -10.67 -5.44
C ARG A 157 1.60 -10.74 -3.96
N ALA A 158 1.80 -9.59 -3.31
CA ALA A 158 2.04 -9.56 -1.88
C ALA A 158 0.83 -10.07 -1.08
N CYS A 159 -0.40 -9.75 -1.51
CA CYS A 159 -1.63 -10.26 -0.91
C CYS A 159 -1.74 -11.80 -1.03
N GLU A 160 -1.44 -12.36 -2.20
CA GLU A 160 -1.41 -13.81 -2.44
C GLU A 160 -0.41 -14.49 -1.49
N LEU A 161 0.81 -13.95 -1.36
CA LEU A 161 1.83 -14.48 -0.43
C LEU A 161 1.39 -14.44 1.04
N ILE A 162 0.68 -13.39 1.46
CA ILE A 162 0.13 -13.30 2.82
C ILE A 162 -0.99 -14.31 3.01
N GLY A 163 -1.87 -14.49 2.02
CA GLY A 163 -3.02 -15.40 2.12
C GLY A 163 -2.62 -16.88 2.32
N HIS A 164 -1.43 -17.27 1.89
CA HIS A 164 -0.86 -18.60 2.16
C HIS A 164 -0.31 -18.76 3.59
N MET A 165 -0.21 -17.67 4.35
CA MET A 165 0.40 -17.63 5.67
C MET A 165 -0.67 -17.22 6.70
N ASP A 166 -1.11 -18.16 7.55
CA ASP A 166 -2.20 -18.02 8.54
C ASP A 166 -1.96 -16.97 9.68
N GLN A 167 -1.17 -15.92 9.44
CA GLN A 167 -0.64 -15.01 10.46
C GLN A 167 -1.43 -13.70 10.65
N LEU A 168 -2.26 -13.28 9.68
CA LEU A 168 -3.10 -12.07 9.82
C LEU A 168 -4.57 -12.44 10.02
N PRO A 169 -5.39 -11.60 10.70
CA PRO A 169 -6.82 -11.82 10.75
C PRO A 169 -7.38 -11.86 9.32
N VAL A 170 -7.90 -13.02 8.92
CA VAL A 170 -8.40 -13.33 7.57
C VAL A 170 -9.35 -12.24 7.04
N LEU A 171 -10.12 -11.60 7.92
CA LEU A 171 -11.04 -10.52 7.57
C LEU A 171 -10.34 -9.24 7.06
N SER A 172 -9.22 -8.85 7.69
CA SER A 172 -8.49 -7.61 7.34
C SER A 172 -7.79 -7.73 5.98
N ILE A 173 -7.32 -8.94 5.64
CA ILE A 173 -6.72 -9.21 4.33
C ILE A 173 -7.78 -9.15 3.24
N LYS A 174 -8.95 -9.76 3.44
CA LYS A 174 -10.04 -9.78 2.45
C LYS A 174 -10.54 -8.37 2.10
N ASP A 175 -10.68 -7.50 3.08
CA ASP A 175 -11.07 -6.10 2.84
C ASP A 175 -10.02 -5.35 2.01
N LYS A 176 -8.73 -5.61 2.24
CA LYS A 176 -7.63 -5.02 1.46
C LYS A 176 -7.57 -5.61 0.06
N GLU A 177 -7.72 -6.92 -0.08
CA GLU A 177 -7.74 -7.62 -1.36
C GLU A 177 -8.86 -7.09 -2.26
N LEU A 178 -10.08 -6.95 -1.73
CA LEU A 178 -11.21 -6.36 -2.43
C LEU A 178 -10.86 -4.97 -2.98
N ARG A 179 -10.26 -4.10 -2.16
CA ARG A 179 -9.86 -2.74 -2.56
C ARG A 179 -8.80 -2.78 -3.66
N ILE A 180 -7.80 -3.65 -3.55
CA ILE A 180 -6.74 -3.78 -4.55
C ILE A 180 -7.33 -4.29 -5.87
N LEU A 181 -8.15 -5.33 -5.85
CA LEU A 181 -8.79 -5.89 -7.04
C LEU A 181 -9.73 -4.88 -7.70
N HIS A 182 -10.59 -4.21 -6.93
CA HIS A 182 -11.48 -3.16 -7.44
C HIS A 182 -10.70 -2.04 -8.11
N THR A 183 -9.63 -1.54 -7.47
CA THR A 183 -8.78 -0.49 -8.03
C THR A 183 -8.03 -0.96 -9.27
N SER A 184 -7.63 -2.24 -9.31
CA SER A 184 -6.96 -2.87 -10.46
C SER A 184 -7.86 -2.91 -11.68
N VAL A 185 -9.13 -3.31 -11.51
CA VAL A 185 -10.10 -3.31 -12.60
C VAL A 185 -10.38 -1.90 -13.09
N ARG A 186 -10.53 -0.91 -12.18
CA ARG A 186 -10.70 0.49 -12.57
C ARG A 186 -9.51 1.04 -13.36
N ALA A 187 -8.29 0.68 -12.98
CA ALA A 187 -7.08 1.08 -13.70
C ALA A 187 -6.99 0.39 -15.07
N GLY A 188 -7.24 -0.92 -15.14
CA GLY A 188 -7.22 -1.69 -16.39
C GLY A 188 -8.29 -1.24 -17.39
N LEU A 189 -9.50 -0.90 -16.93
CA LEU A 189 -10.58 -0.38 -17.78
C LEU A 189 -10.26 0.96 -18.48
N ARG A 190 -9.23 1.67 -18.01
CA ARG A 190 -8.80 2.97 -18.53
C ARG A 190 -7.53 2.86 -19.37
N LEU A 191 -6.88 1.69 -19.39
CA LEU A 191 -5.80 1.37 -20.31
C LEU A 191 -6.40 0.92 -21.64
N ASP A 192 -6.07 1.66 -22.69
CA ASP A 192 -6.46 1.36 -24.09
C ASP A 192 -5.58 0.27 -24.73
N THR A 193 -4.55 -0.19 -24.00
CA THR A 193 -3.68 -1.28 -24.44
C THR A 193 -4.38 -2.62 -24.27
N LYS A 194 -4.42 -3.42 -25.37
CA LYS A 194 -4.75 -4.85 -25.32
C LYS A 194 -4.02 -5.48 -24.15
N ASP A 195 -4.76 -5.92 -23.12
CA ASP A 195 -4.24 -6.46 -21.85
C ASP A 195 -3.23 -7.59 -22.13
N PRO A 196 -1.91 -7.30 -22.19
CA PRO A 196 -0.97 -8.25 -22.74
C PRO A 196 -0.67 -9.38 -21.76
N ASN A 197 -1.01 -9.18 -20.49
CA ASN A 197 -0.69 -10.08 -19.39
C ASN A 197 -1.93 -10.75 -18.77
N GLY A 198 -3.14 -10.48 -19.29
CA GLY A 198 -4.39 -10.95 -18.69
C GLY A 198 -4.63 -10.39 -17.29
N PHE A 199 -4.02 -9.25 -16.95
CA PHE A 199 -4.09 -8.66 -15.61
C PHE A 199 -5.51 -8.23 -15.26
N LEU A 200 -6.20 -7.57 -16.20
CA LEU A 200 -7.57 -7.11 -16.00
C LEU A 200 -8.51 -8.31 -15.86
N ALA A 201 -8.35 -9.33 -16.71
CA ALA A 201 -9.13 -10.56 -16.64
C ALA A 201 -8.94 -11.26 -15.28
N LYS A 202 -7.69 -11.45 -14.83
CA LYS A 202 -7.40 -12.06 -13.53
C LYS A 202 -7.99 -11.27 -12.36
N ALA A 203 -7.86 -9.94 -12.37
CA ALA A 203 -8.43 -9.09 -11.33
C ALA A 203 -9.97 -9.13 -11.31
N LEU A 204 -10.59 -9.16 -12.49
CA LEU A 204 -12.04 -9.26 -12.64
C LEU A 204 -12.57 -10.61 -12.16
N ASP A 205 -11.90 -11.71 -12.52
CA ASP A 205 -12.27 -13.05 -12.06
C ASP A 205 -12.16 -13.17 -10.55
N GLY A 206 -11.09 -12.63 -9.94
CA GLY A 206 -10.95 -12.54 -8.49
C GLY A 206 -12.12 -11.80 -7.83
N LEU A 207 -12.55 -10.66 -8.38
CA LEU A 207 -13.72 -9.93 -7.89
C LEU A 207 -15.02 -10.75 -8.03
N LYS A 208 -15.22 -11.39 -9.18
CA LYS A 208 -16.45 -12.17 -9.43
C LYS A 208 -16.56 -13.36 -8.49
N ILE A 209 -15.48 -14.13 -8.35
CA ILE A 209 -15.44 -15.37 -7.57
C ILE A 209 -15.61 -15.08 -6.07
N HIS A 210 -14.87 -14.11 -5.54
CA HIS A 210 -14.84 -13.88 -4.09
C HIS A 210 -15.85 -12.84 -3.60
N TYR A 211 -16.28 -11.93 -4.49
CA TYR A 211 -16.92 -10.68 -4.10
C TYR A 211 -18.11 -10.28 -4.99
N GLY A 212 -18.57 -11.15 -5.90
CA GLY A 212 -19.54 -10.83 -6.95
C GLY A 212 -20.91 -10.32 -6.47
N GLY A 213 -21.33 -10.69 -5.26
CA GLY A 213 -22.59 -10.21 -4.67
C GLY A 213 -22.52 -8.80 -4.08
N MET A 214 -21.33 -8.20 -3.99
CA MET A 214 -21.17 -6.87 -3.39
C MET A 214 -21.45 -5.77 -4.42
N PHE A 215 -22.17 -4.74 -3.98
CA PHE A 215 -22.55 -3.61 -4.82
C PHE A 215 -21.38 -2.98 -5.61
N PRO A 216 -20.20 -2.68 -5.00
CA PRO A 216 -19.07 -2.13 -5.76
C PRO A 216 -18.62 -3.01 -6.94
N VAL A 217 -18.76 -4.33 -6.81
CA VAL A 217 -18.39 -5.29 -7.85
C VAL A 217 -19.46 -5.35 -8.94
N GLN A 218 -20.74 -5.35 -8.55
CA GLN A 218 -21.87 -5.33 -9.50
C GLN A 218 -21.87 -4.06 -10.38
N VAL A 219 -21.55 -2.90 -9.79
CA VAL A 219 -21.43 -1.64 -10.56
C VAL A 219 -20.30 -1.70 -11.59
N ILE A 220 -19.14 -2.27 -11.23
CA ILE A 220 -18.04 -2.47 -12.19
C ILE A 220 -18.45 -3.43 -13.31
N GLN A 221 -19.17 -4.51 -12.99
CA GLN A 221 -19.67 -5.46 -13.99
C GLN A 221 -20.61 -4.77 -14.99
N LEU A 222 -21.49 -3.88 -14.54
CA LEU A 222 -22.35 -3.09 -15.43
C LEU A 222 -21.54 -2.14 -16.32
N GLU A 223 -20.48 -1.51 -15.80
CA GLU A 223 -19.59 -0.65 -16.61
C GLU A 223 -18.85 -1.45 -17.70
N LEU A 224 -18.45 -2.69 -17.41
CA LEU A 224 -17.84 -3.61 -18.38
C LEU A 224 -18.82 -4.03 -19.46
N LEU A 225 -20.01 -4.51 -19.07
CA LEU A 225 -21.05 -4.93 -20.01
C LEU A 225 -21.52 -3.80 -20.92
N GLY A 226 -21.49 -2.55 -20.44
CA GLY A 226 -21.80 -1.37 -21.27
C GLY A 226 -20.72 -1.00 -22.28
N LYS A 227 -19.50 -1.55 -22.17
CA LYS A 227 -18.39 -1.33 -23.12
C LYS A 227 -18.21 -2.48 -24.11
N GLU A 228 -18.62 -3.68 -23.76
CA GLU A 228 -18.59 -4.87 -24.62
C GLU A 228 -19.89 -4.99 -25.45
N GLU A 229 -19.97 -5.96 -26.37
CA GLU A 229 -21.25 -6.28 -27.02
C GLU A 229 -22.26 -6.71 -25.95
N LEU A 230 -23.32 -5.92 -25.80
CA LEU A 230 -24.31 -6.05 -24.74
C LEU A 230 -25.08 -7.37 -24.85
N ASP A 231 -24.82 -8.31 -23.92
CA ASP A 231 -25.80 -9.32 -23.56
C ASP A 231 -26.86 -8.69 -22.66
N GLU A 232 -27.97 -8.27 -23.27
CA GLU A 232 -29.09 -7.60 -22.60
C GLU A 232 -29.66 -8.42 -21.43
N SER A 233 -29.58 -9.75 -21.51
CA SER A 233 -30.11 -10.65 -20.47
C SER A 233 -29.25 -10.61 -19.20
N ILE A 234 -27.92 -10.71 -19.36
CA ILE A 234 -26.95 -10.63 -18.27
C ILE A 234 -26.96 -9.22 -17.68
N PHE A 235 -27.01 -8.19 -18.52
CA PHE A 235 -27.05 -6.80 -18.08
C PHE A 235 -28.28 -6.53 -17.20
N SER A 236 -29.47 -6.96 -17.65
CA SER A 236 -30.71 -6.79 -16.88
C SER A 236 -30.66 -7.53 -15.54
N GLN A 237 -30.09 -8.74 -15.50
CA GLN A 237 -29.98 -9.53 -14.27
C GLN A 237 -29.04 -8.87 -13.24
N VAL A 238 -27.88 -8.37 -13.69
CA VAL A 238 -26.92 -7.69 -12.81
C VAL A 238 -27.51 -6.36 -12.33
N LEU A 239 -28.23 -5.63 -13.19
CA LEU A 239 -28.88 -4.37 -12.84
C LEU A 239 -29.95 -4.56 -11.76
N GLN A 240 -30.84 -5.54 -11.93
CA GLN A 240 -31.85 -5.87 -10.93
C GLN A 240 -31.21 -6.27 -9.59
N SER A 241 -30.13 -7.07 -9.64
CA SER A 241 -29.39 -7.47 -8.45
C SER A 241 -28.71 -6.28 -7.75
N THR A 242 -28.24 -5.30 -8.52
CA THR A 242 -27.62 -4.06 -8.01
C THR A 242 -28.65 -3.19 -7.31
N ILE A 243 -29.84 -3.03 -7.90
CA ILE A 243 -30.95 -2.24 -7.33
C ILE A 243 -31.51 -2.90 -6.06
N ALA A 244 -31.56 -4.24 -6.02
CA ALA A 244 -32.04 -4.99 -4.86
C ALA A 244 -31.00 -5.09 -3.72
N SER A 245 -29.75 -4.68 -3.97
CA SER A 245 -28.70 -4.66 -2.96
C SER A 245 -28.98 -3.52 -1.97
N PRO A 246 -29.13 -3.80 -0.66
CA PRO A 246 -29.42 -2.75 0.31
C PRO A 246 -28.31 -1.70 0.32
N GLU A 247 -28.72 -0.43 0.30
CA GLU A 247 -27.82 0.73 0.33
C GLU A 247 -26.79 0.63 1.46
N PHE A 248 -25.57 1.08 1.14
CA PHE A 248 -24.42 1.14 2.03
C PHE A 248 -24.78 1.67 3.42
N LYS A 249 -24.46 0.89 4.47
CA LYS A 249 -24.12 1.53 5.75
C LYS A 249 -22.88 2.39 5.49
N ASP A 250 -22.97 3.69 5.79
CA ASP A 250 -21.96 4.75 5.62
C ASP A 250 -20.54 4.45 6.18
N SER A 251 -20.32 3.29 6.80
CA SER A 251 -19.05 2.88 7.40
C SER A 251 -17.96 2.47 6.39
N HIS A 252 -18.24 2.42 5.08
CA HIS A 252 -17.25 1.98 4.07
C HIS A 252 -16.73 3.09 3.14
N LEU A 253 -17.24 4.32 3.25
CA LEU A 253 -16.89 5.47 2.40
C LEU A 253 -16.17 6.61 3.14
N THR A 254 -15.86 6.47 4.42
CA THR A 254 -15.10 7.47 5.17
C THR A 254 -13.60 7.16 5.18
N MET A 255 -12.87 7.92 4.35
CA MET A 255 -11.42 8.23 4.32
C MET A 255 -10.40 7.10 4.16
#